data_AF-A0A358C280-F1
#
_entry.id   AF-A0A358C280-F1
#
_cell.length_a   1.000
_cell.length_b   1.000
_cell.length_c   1.000
_cell.angle_alpha   90.00
_cell.angle_beta   90.00
_cell.angle_gamma   90.00
#
_symmetry.space_group_name_H-M   'P 1'
#
loop_
_entity.id
_entity.type
_entity.pdbx_description
1 polymer ?
#
loop_
_entity_poly.entity_id
_entity_poly.type
_entity_poly.pdbx_seq_one_letter_code
_entity_poly.pdbx_strand_id
1 'polypeptide(L)'
;MENKFKKGLILGGLLAAGAAIGIALGKGGQELTKELQKELNVLSKHLKISLHQLQDVHQEGFNDLVKSVVEEYAKKKELASDAKTALILALQSKWQEMEEEYLNEEAKAR
;
A
#
# COMPACT_ATOMS: atom_id res chain seq x y z
N MET A 1 8.83 -17.66 10.24
CA MET A 1 9.03 -16.98 8.95
C MET A 1 9.53 -15.58 9.25
N GLU A 2 10.80 -15.32 8.94
CA GLU A 2 11.36 -13.97 9.05
C GLU A 2 10.70 -13.03 8.06
N ASN A 3 10.60 -11.77 8.46
CA ASN A 3 9.87 -10.75 7.74
C ASN A 3 10.65 -10.27 6.51
N LYS A 4 10.33 -10.82 5.33
CA LYS A 4 10.96 -10.43 4.06
C LYS A 4 10.53 -9.04 3.54
N PHE A 5 9.37 -8.53 3.96
CA PHE A 5 8.91 -7.20 3.56
C PHE A 5 9.32 -6.13 4.58
N LYS A 6 10.09 -5.13 4.15
CA LYS A 6 10.45 -4.03 5.06
C LYS A 6 9.24 -3.12 5.24
N LYS A 7 8.93 -2.86 6.50
CA LYS A 7 7.87 -1.91 6.89
C LYS A 7 8.09 -0.54 6.24
N GLY A 8 9.35 -0.13 6.07
CA GLY A 8 9.73 1.15 5.46
C GLY A 8 9.35 1.27 3.99
N LEU A 9 9.40 0.19 3.21
CA LEU A 9 9.08 0.23 1.79
C LEU A 9 7.57 0.24 1.55
N ILE A 10 6.82 -0.55 2.31
CA ILE A 10 5.35 -0.50 2.32
C ILE A 10 4.86 0.90 2.76
N LEU A 11 5.44 1.46 3.83
CA LEU A 11 5.11 2.82 4.26
C LEU A 11 5.51 3.87 3.21
N GLY A 12 6.68 3.72 2.59
CA GLY A 12 7.19 4.62 1.56
C GLY A 12 6.32 4.61 0.30
N GLY A 13 5.90 3.42 -0.15
CA GLY A 13 4.98 3.23 -1.25
C GLY A 13 3.61 3.84 -0.98
N LEU A 14 3.05 3.60 0.21
CA LEU A 14 1.79 4.21 0.62
C LEU A 14 1.89 5.74 0.80
N LEU A 15 3.02 6.27 1.28
CA LEU A 15 3.28 7.71 1.39
C LEU A 15 3.38 8.37 0.01
N ALA A 16 4.12 7.76 -0.91
CA ALA A 16 4.23 8.22 -2.30
C ALA A 16 2.86 8.21 -2.99
N ALA A 17 2.07 7.15 -2.76
CA ALA A 17 0.69 7.06 -3.23
C ALA A 17 -0.20 8.17 -2.65
N GLY A 18 -0.16 8.37 -1.32
CA GLY A 18 -0.92 9.42 -0.66
C GLY A 18 -0.54 10.84 -1.13
N ALA A 19 0.74 11.08 -1.44
CA ALA A 19 1.22 12.34 -1.98
C ALA A 19 0.78 12.56 -3.44
N ALA A 20 0.81 11.52 -4.27
CA ALA A 20 0.32 11.58 -5.65
C ALA A 20 -1.18 11.93 -5.71
N ILE A 21 -1.98 11.34 -4.81
CA ILE A 21 -3.40 11.69 -4.63
C ILE A 21 -3.55 13.14 -4.17
N GLY A 22 -2.69 13.57 -3.24
CA GLY A 22 -2.64 14.94 -2.73
C GLY A 22 -2.45 15.97 -3.83
N ILE A 23 -1.58 15.68 -4.79
CA ILE A 23 -1.31 16.53 -5.94
C ILE A 23 -2.46 16.47 -6.96
N ALA A 24 -3.00 15.28 -7.23
CA ALA A 24 -4.06 15.08 -8.21
C ALA A 24 -5.41 15.70 -7.79
N LEU A 25 -5.73 15.71 -6.49
CA LEU A 25 -7.01 16.19 -5.96
C LEU A 25 -6.95 17.61 -5.37
N GLY A 26 -5.81 18.29 -5.43
CA GLY A 26 -5.65 19.67 -4.92
C GLY A 26 -5.86 19.79 -3.41
N LYS A 27 -6.58 20.84 -2.96
CA LYS A 27 -6.75 21.14 -1.52
C LYS A 27 -7.39 20.00 -0.73
N GLY A 28 -8.35 19.27 -1.31
CA GLY A 28 -8.97 18.09 -0.68
C GLY A 28 -8.00 16.90 -0.58
N GLY A 29 -7.05 16.81 -1.53
CA GLY A 29 -6.01 15.78 -1.52
C GLY A 29 -5.01 15.93 -0.38
N GLN A 30 -4.62 17.16 -0.01
CA GLN A 30 -3.69 17.39 1.10
C GLN A 30 -4.23 16.94 2.45
N GLU A 31 -5.54 17.11 2.67
CA GLU A 31 -6.20 16.66 3.89
C GLU A 31 -6.23 15.13 3.96
N LEU A 32 -6.56 14.51 2.82
CA LEU A 32 -6.48 13.07 2.62
C LEU A 32 -5.07 12.52 2.83
N THR A 33 -4.02 13.21 2.35
CA THR A 33 -2.62 12.82 2.57
C THR A 33 -2.26 12.89 4.05
N LYS A 34 -2.72 13.92 4.79
CA LYS A 34 -2.47 14.05 6.23
C LYS A 34 -3.20 12.99 7.05
N GLU A 35 -4.44 12.67 6.69
CA GLU A 35 -5.20 11.58 7.33
C GLU A 35 -4.59 10.23 7.01
N LEU A 36 -4.23 9.99 5.75
CA LEU A 36 -3.44 8.84 5.34
C LEU A 36 -2.16 8.79 6.18
N GLN A 37 -1.40 9.87 6.36
CA GLN A 37 -0.16 9.85 7.17
C GLN A 37 -0.35 9.38 8.61
N LYS A 38 -1.48 9.72 9.24
CA LYS A 38 -1.80 9.25 10.59
C LYS A 38 -2.15 7.75 10.60
N GLU A 39 -2.88 7.30 9.59
CA GLU A 39 -3.42 5.94 9.48
C GLU A 39 -2.50 4.98 8.69
N LEU A 40 -1.47 5.52 8.04
CA LEU A 40 -0.50 4.84 7.19
C LEU A 40 0.25 3.76 7.96
N ASN A 41 0.48 3.97 9.25
CA ASN A 41 1.04 2.96 10.13
C ASN A 41 0.12 1.76 10.35
N VAL A 42 -1.20 1.97 10.36
CA VAL A 42 -2.19 0.89 10.48
C VAL A 42 -2.33 0.18 9.14
N LEU A 43 -2.49 0.94 8.07
CA LEU A 43 -2.64 0.43 6.71
C LEU A 43 -1.41 -0.37 6.27
N SER A 44 -0.20 0.15 6.53
CA SER A 44 1.06 -0.57 6.27
C SER A 44 1.21 -1.84 7.08
N LYS A 45 0.77 -1.86 8.35
CA LYS A 45 0.79 -3.07 9.19
C LYS A 45 -0.17 -4.13 8.64
N HIS A 46 -1.38 -3.74 8.27
CA HIS A 46 -2.36 -4.66 7.67
C HIS A 46 -1.85 -5.21 6.35
N LEU A 47 -1.41 -4.35 5.43
CA LEU A 47 -0.88 -4.77 4.14
C LEU A 47 0.30 -5.74 4.32
N LYS A 48 1.22 -5.42 5.24
CA LYS A 48 2.34 -6.30 5.58
C LYS A 48 1.88 -7.66 6.10
N ILE A 49 0.96 -7.71 7.06
CA ILE A 49 0.46 -8.97 7.61
C ILE A 49 -0.18 -9.81 6.50
N SER A 50 -1.01 -9.19 5.66
CA SER A 50 -1.67 -9.90 4.58
C SER A 50 -0.70 -10.38 3.49
N LEU A 51 0.34 -9.60 3.18
CA LEU A 51 1.41 -10.01 2.25
C LEU A 51 2.17 -11.23 2.76
N HIS A 52 2.30 -11.40 4.07
CA HIS A 52 2.94 -12.58 4.66
C HIS A 52 2.08 -13.83 4.62
N GLN A 53 0.77 -13.65 4.52
CA GLN A 53 -0.17 -14.77 4.39
C GLN A 53 -0.23 -15.29 2.96
N LEU A 54 0.29 -14.53 1.99
CA LEU A 54 0.47 -15.00 0.63
C LEU A 54 1.66 -15.95 0.58
N GLN A 55 1.38 -17.20 0.23
CA GLN A 55 2.38 -18.26 0.12
C GLN A 55 3.35 -18.00 -1.04
N ASP A 56 2.84 -17.38 -2.11
CA ASP A 56 3.60 -16.80 -3.20
C ASP A 56 3.03 -15.42 -3.52
N VAL A 57 3.93 -14.44 -3.63
CA VAL A 57 3.58 -13.06 -3.90
C VAL A 57 3.69 -12.87 -5.41
N HIS A 58 2.55 -12.82 -6.08
CA HIS A 58 2.42 -12.53 -7.51
C HIS A 58 1.64 -11.23 -7.70
N GLN A 59 1.83 -10.56 -8.84
CA GLN A 59 1.20 -9.27 -9.13
C GLN A 59 -0.32 -9.28 -8.95
N GLU A 60 -0.99 -10.36 -9.38
CA GLU A 60 -2.44 -10.48 -9.29
C GLU A 60 -2.91 -10.58 -7.83
N GLY A 61 -2.27 -11.43 -7.02
CA GLY A 61 -2.56 -11.54 -5.59
C GLY A 61 -2.25 -10.25 -4.81
N PHE A 62 -1.20 -9.53 -5.20
CA PHE A 62 -0.90 -8.21 -4.66
C PHE A 62 -1.98 -7.19 -5.00
N ASN A 63 -2.42 -7.16 -6.26
CA ASN A 63 -3.45 -6.23 -6.73
C ASN A 63 -4.78 -6.45 -6.01
N ASP A 64 -5.19 -7.71 -5.83
CA ASP A 64 -6.40 -8.08 -5.10
C ASP A 64 -6.31 -7.74 -3.61
N LEU A 65 -5.13 -7.95 -3.02
CA LEU A 65 -4.87 -7.58 -1.64
C LEU A 65 -4.96 -6.07 -1.44
N VAL A 66 -4.26 -5.29 -2.28
CA VAL A 66 -4.29 -3.83 -2.26
C VAL A 66 -5.73 -3.35 -2.41
N LYS A 67 -6.49 -3.90 -3.36
CA LYS A 67 -7.89 -3.55 -3.57
C LYS A 67 -8.72 -3.81 -2.32
N SER A 68 -8.61 -4.98 -1.71
CA SER A 68 -9.37 -5.34 -0.51
C SER A 68 -9.04 -4.43 0.68
N VAL A 69 -7.75 -4.20 0.93
CA VAL A 69 -7.28 -3.36 2.04
C VAL A 69 -7.71 -1.90 1.86
N VAL A 70 -7.61 -1.37 0.64
CA VAL A 70 -8.04 0.00 0.34
C VAL A 70 -9.56 0.13 0.35
N GLU A 71 -10.32 -0.87 -0.10
CA GLU A 71 -11.78 -0.86 -0.02
C GLU A 71 -12.27 -0.85 1.43
N GLU A 72 -11.66 -1.65 2.30
CA GLU A 72 -12.00 -1.65 3.73
C GLU A 72 -11.65 -0.32 4.39
N TYR A 73 -10.47 0.23 4.08
CA TYR A 73 -10.03 1.54 4.55
C TYR A 73 -10.97 2.66 4.07
N ALA A 74 -11.33 2.64 2.78
CA ALA A 74 -12.22 3.62 2.18
C ALA A 74 -13.63 3.58 2.79
N LYS A 75 -14.16 2.39 3.09
CA LYS A 75 -15.43 2.25 3.82
C LYS A 75 -15.34 2.83 5.22
N LYS A 76 -14.26 2.55 5.96
CA LYS A 76 -14.06 3.04 7.34
C LYS A 76 -13.88 4.56 7.44
N LYS A 77 -13.33 5.17 6.40
CA LYS A 77 -12.99 6.61 6.37
C LYS A 77 -13.89 7.42 5.44
N GLU A 78 -14.93 6.79 4.89
CA GLU A 78 -15.85 7.43 3.95
C GLU A 78 -15.12 8.12 2.79
N LEU A 79 -14.04 7.50 2.29
CA LEU A 79 -13.26 8.05 1.19
C LEU A 79 -14.12 8.14 -0.07
N ALA A 80 -14.01 9.27 -0.76
CA ALA A 80 -14.59 9.45 -2.08
C ALA A 80 -14.10 8.36 -3.05
N SER A 81 -14.96 7.96 -3.99
CA SER A 81 -14.66 6.89 -4.95
C SER A 81 -13.39 7.17 -5.76
N ASP A 82 -13.15 8.44 -6.12
CA ASP A 82 -11.97 8.85 -6.87
C ASP A 82 -10.69 8.74 -6.02
N ALA A 83 -10.77 9.14 -4.75
CA ALA A 83 -9.66 9.02 -3.81
C ALA A 83 -9.31 7.55 -3.54
N LYS A 84 -10.33 6.69 -3.39
CA LYS A 84 -10.15 5.23 -3.29
C LYS A 84 -9.47 4.67 -4.53
N THR A 85 -9.96 5.03 -5.71
CA THR A 85 -9.42 4.53 -6.99
C THR A 85 -7.97 4.96 -7.19
N ALA A 86 -7.66 6.22 -6.91
CA ALA A 86 -6.30 6.74 -6.99
C ALA A 86 -5.36 6.05 -5.99
N LEU A 87 -5.83 5.73 -4.78
CA LEU A 87 -5.05 4.99 -3.79
C LEU A 87 -4.78 3.54 -4.21
N ILE A 88 -5.76 2.86 -4.80
CA ILE A 88 -5.57 1.51 -5.38
C ILE A 88 -4.49 1.57 -6.46
N LEU A 89 -4.64 2.46 -7.46
CA LEU A 89 -3.70 2.55 -8.58
C LEU A 89 -2.28 2.89 -8.13
N ALA A 90 -2.15 3.81 -7.18
CA ALA A 90 -0.85 4.24 -6.70
C ALA A 90 -0.16 3.19 -5.82
N LEU A 91 -0.90 2.28 -5.20
CA LEU A 91 -0.32 1.13 -4.50
C LEU A 91 0.02 -0.01 -5.44
N GLN A 92 -0.84 -0.28 -6.42
CA GLN A 92 -0.60 -1.28 -7.46
C GLN A 92 0.64 -0.94 -8.30
N SER A 93 0.88 0.35 -8.58
CA SER A 93 2.08 0.79 -9.31
C SER A 93 3.39 0.53 -8.55
N LYS A 94 3.32 0.29 -7.23
CA LYS A 94 4.48 -0.07 -6.40
C LYS A 94 4.82 -1.55 -6.42
N TRP A 95 4.09 -2.36 -7.19
CA TRP A 95 4.35 -3.79 -7.33
C TRP A 95 5.81 -4.09 -7.66
N GLN A 96 6.38 -3.46 -8.70
CA GLN A 96 7.75 -3.76 -9.12
C GLN A 96 8.80 -3.46 -8.04
N GLU A 97 8.67 -2.31 -7.35
CA GLU A 97 9.54 -1.96 -6.23
C GLU A 97 9.43 -2.98 -5.08
N MET A 98 8.23 -3.51 -4.86
CA MET A 98 7.96 -4.46 -3.79
C MET A 98 8.39 -5.89 -4.13
N GLU A 99 8.23 -6.31 -5.38
CA GLU A 99 8.68 -7.60 -5.91
C GLU A 99 10.20 -7.69 -5.91
N GLU A 100 10.89 -6.65 -6.39
CA GLU A 100 12.35 -6.58 -6.37
C GLU A 100 12.92 -6.69 -4.95
N GLU A 101 12.28 -6.03 -3.98
CA GLU A 101 12.67 -6.16 -2.57
C GLU A 101 12.41 -7.56 -2.02
N TYR A 102 11.23 -8.13 -2.28
CA TYR A 102 10.89 -9.48 -1.82
C TYR A 102 11.89 -10.52 -2.30
N LEU A 103 12.23 -10.46 -3.60
CA LEU A 103 13.22 -11.35 -4.21
C LEU A 103 14.61 -11.12 -3.64
N ASN A 104 15.01 -9.86 -3.41
CA ASN A 104 16.30 -9.53 -2.80
C ASN A 104 16.42 -10.02 -1.35
N GLU A 105 15.37 -9.93 -0.55
CA GLU A 105 15.39 -10.40 0.84
C GLU A 105 15.27 -11.94 0.92
N GLU A 106 14.56 -12.58 -0.01
CA GLU A 106 14.61 -14.03 -0.17
C GLU A 106 16.00 -14.54 -0.54
N ALA A 107 16.70 -13.85 -1.45
CA ALA A 107 18.04 -14.22 -1.86
C ALA A 107 19.07 -14.10 -0.72
N LYS A 108 18.88 -13.16 0.23
CA LYS A 108 19.74 -12.99 1.42
C LYS A 108 19.46 -13.99 2.54
N ALA A 109 18.27 -14.61 2.54
CA ALA A 109 17.87 -15.58 3.55
C ALA A 109 18.28 -17.02 3.21
N ARG A 110 18.95 -17.24 2.07
CA ARG A 110 19.56 -18.50 1.64
C ARG A 110 21.07 -18.46 1.85
#